data_AF-A0A0F9IIX7-F1
#
_entry.id   AF-A0A0F9IIX7-F1
#
_cell.length_a   1.000
_cell.length_b   1.000
_cell.length_c   1.000
_cell.angle_alpha   90.00
_cell.angle_beta   90.00
_cell.angle_gamma   90.00
#
_symmetry.space_group_name_H-M   'P 1'
#
loop_
_entity.id
_entity.type
_entity.pdbx_description
1 polymer ?
#
loop_
_entity_poly.entity_id
_entity_poly.type
_entity_poly.pdbx_seq_one_letter_code
_entity_poly.pdbx_strand_id
1 'polypeptide(L)'
;MDIDLDLPSTFDPSKYFDTVHASMVQNGKLISHPCGEYFQKMATDKVSGLAAIPYKEAENAGYFKIDFLHLSVLDVFESKEQIRTLVKKEPDWTLLENEDVVKKLFQLHKRFDVVSKIKPQSVQELADCVAIIRPGKKKLLNAYVKDRDVIRQELYRRENKSDFRKSHAVAYALTIVLQLHLIKGNIL
;
A
#
# COMPACT_ATOMS: atom_id res chain seq x y z
N MET A 1 2.08 -14.33 8.11
CA MET A 1 2.93 -13.12 8.09
C MET A 1 2.86 -12.61 6.66
N ASP A 2 2.36 -11.39 6.47
CA ASP A 2 2.28 -10.77 5.15
C ASP A 2 3.58 -10.02 4.88
N ILE A 3 4.25 -10.35 3.78
CA ILE A 3 5.45 -9.65 3.31
C ILE A 3 5.10 -9.04 1.97
N ASP A 4 4.97 -7.71 1.95
CA ASP A 4 4.66 -6.95 0.76
C ASP A 4 5.92 -6.27 0.21
N LEU A 5 6.17 -6.43 -1.09
CA LEU A 5 7.26 -5.78 -1.82
C LEU A 5 6.69 -4.92 -2.93
N ASP A 6 6.71 -3.60 -2.74
CA ASP A 6 6.36 -2.64 -3.79
C ASP A 6 7.48 -2.56 -4.83
N LEU A 7 7.13 -2.84 -6.08
CA LEU A 7 8.06 -2.98 -7.20
C LEU A 7 7.54 -2.26 -8.46
N PRO A 8 8.43 -1.92 -9.40
CA PRO A 8 8.02 -1.43 -10.71
C PRO A 8 7.02 -2.37 -11.38
N SER A 9 6.17 -1.83 -12.25
CA SER A 9 5.12 -2.57 -12.95
C SER A 9 5.68 -3.64 -13.92
N THR A 10 6.94 -3.51 -14.29
CA THR A 10 7.65 -4.43 -15.20
C THR A 10 8.34 -5.59 -14.47
N PHE A 11 8.39 -5.56 -13.14
CA PHE A 11 9.01 -6.63 -12.37
C PHE A 11 8.20 -7.93 -12.53
N ASP A 12 8.90 -9.04 -12.72
CA ASP A 12 8.28 -10.35 -12.86
C ASP A 12 9.05 -11.34 -11.97
N PRO A 13 8.46 -11.80 -10.84
CA PRO A 13 9.16 -12.67 -9.90
C PRO A 13 9.60 -14.00 -10.52
N SER A 14 8.84 -14.52 -11.51
CA SER A 14 9.11 -15.83 -12.14
C SER A 14 10.43 -15.87 -12.91
N LYS A 15 10.98 -14.71 -13.30
CA LYS A 15 12.27 -14.61 -13.99
C LYS A 15 13.47 -14.78 -13.06
N TYR A 16 13.27 -14.56 -11.76
CA TYR A 16 14.34 -14.51 -10.77
C TYR A 16 14.25 -15.62 -9.74
N PHE A 17 13.05 -16.14 -9.50
CA PHE A 17 12.79 -17.09 -8.43
C PHE A 17 12.01 -18.30 -8.92
N ASP A 18 12.44 -19.48 -8.48
CA ASP A 18 11.65 -20.70 -8.58
C ASP A 18 10.59 -20.68 -7.47
N THR A 19 9.37 -20.29 -7.84
CA THR A 19 8.25 -20.02 -6.93
C THR A 19 6.97 -20.62 -7.47
N VAL A 20 6.00 -20.84 -6.58
CA VAL A 20 4.65 -21.26 -6.95
C VAL A 20 3.71 -20.07 -6.81
N HIS A 21 3.14 -19.65 -7.93
CA HIS A 21 2.17 -18.56 -7.95
C HIS A 21 0.93 -18.91 -7.14
N ALA A 22 0.58 -18.03 -6.21
CA ALA A 22 -0.54 -18.23 -5.32
C ALA A 22 -1.85 -18.23 -6.09
N SER A 23 -2.84 -18.91 -5.54
CA SER A 23 -4.19 -18.98 -6.09
C SER A 23 -5.22 -18.44 -5.12
N MET A 24 -6.38 -18.08 -5.65
CA MET A 24 -7.57 -17.74 -4.87
C MET A 24 -8.80 -18.38 -5.50
N VAL A 25 -9.86 -18.53 -4.70
CA VAL A 25 -11.16 -19.00 -5.20
C VAL A 25 -12.05 -17.80 -5.43
N GLN A 26 -12.53 -17.65 -6.66
CA GLN A 26 -13.56 -16.68 -7.03
C GLN A 26 -14.66 -17.38 -7.82
N ASN A 27 -15.91 -17.22 -7.39
CA ASN A 27 -17.08 -17.88 -8.00
C ASN A 27 -16.92 -19.40 -8.15
N GLY A 28 -16.30 -20.05 -7.16
CA GLY A 28 -16.06 -21.51 -7.15
C GLY A 28 -14.95 -21.98 -8.09
N LYS A 29 -14.23 -21.07 -8.76
CA LYS A 29 -13.10 -21.40 -9.63
C LYS A 29 -11.78 -20.99 -9.01
N LEU A 30 -10.76 -21.81 -9.22
CA LEU A 30 -9.38 -21.48 -8.90
C LEU A 30 -8.86 -20.47 -9.92
N ILE A 31 -8.38 -19.33 -9.46
CA ILE A 31 -7.80 -18.27 -10.28
C ILE A 31 -6.49 -17.77 -9.68
N SER A 32 -5.70 -17.05 -10.47
CA SER A 32 -4.45 -16.43 -10.04
C SER A 32 -4.69 -15.46 -8.88
N HIS A 33 -3.81 -15.49 -7.87
CA HIS A 33 -3.70 -14.39 -6.92
C HIS A 33 -3.04 -13.19 -7.64
N PRO A 34 -3.40 -11.93 -7.35
CA PRO A 34 -2.85 -10.80 -8.11
C PRO A 34 -1.33 -10.59 -7.98
N CYS A 35 -0.72 -11.03 -6.89
CA CYS A 35 0.65 -10.64 -6.53
C CYS A 35 1.42 -11.69 -5.71
N GLY A 36 0.80 -12.81 -5.36
CA GLY A 36 1.31 -13.67 -4.29
C GLY A 36 2.15 -14.81 -4.83
N GLU A 37 3.31 -15.05 -4.22
CA GLU A 37 4.21 -16.14 -4.58
C GLU A 37 4.60 -16.96 -3.34
N TYR A 38 4.63 -18.28 -3.50
CA TYR A 38 5.13 -19.20 -2.47
C TYR A 38 6.57 -19.62 -2.78
N PHE A 39 7.45 -19.37 -1.81
CA PHE A 39 8.83 -19.87 -1.80
C PHE A 39 8.95 -21.23 -1.08
N GLN A 40 7.88 -21.66 -0.41
CA GLN A 40 7.78 -22.97 0.20
C GLN A 40 7.34 -24.01 -0.84
N LYS A 41 7.69 -25.28 -0.62
CA LYS A 41 7.18 -26.39 -1.44
C LYS A 41 5.65 -26.46 -1.34
N MET A 42 4.98 -26.03 -2.40
CA MET A 42 3.53 -25.96 -2.52
C MET A 42 3.08 -26.94 -3.62
N ALA A 43 2.00 -27.69 -3.36
CA ALA A 43 1.39 -28.50 -4.40
C ALA A 43 0.80 -27.60 -5.48
N THR A 44 0.99 -27.94 -6.75
CA THR A 44 0.46 -27.18 -7.88
C THR A 44 -0.70 -27.91 -8.55
N ASP A 45 -1.70 -27.15 -9.00
CA ASP A 45 -2.73 -27.65 -9.88
C ASP A 45 -2.10 -27.90 -11.27
N LYS A 46 -2.24 -29.12 -11.79
CA LYS A 46 -1.55 -29.53 -13.03
C LYS A 46 -2.11 -28.87 -14.29
N VAL A 47 -3.32 -28.31 -14.22
CA VAL A 47 -3.97 -27.67 -15.37
C VAL A 47 -3.56 -26.19 -15.46
N SER A 48 -3.62 -25.48 -14.34
CA SER A 48 -3.35 -24.04 -14.28
C SER A 48 -1.90 -23.69 -13.92
N GLY A 49 -1.15 -24.60 -13.30
CA GLY A 49 0.19 -24.34 -12.76
C GLY A 49 0.21 -23.53 -11.46
N LEU A 50 -0.97 -23.13 -10.96
CA LEU A 50 -1.13 -22.34 -9.74
C LEU A 50 -1.00 -23.21 -8.48
N ALA A 51 -0.83 -22.58 -7.32
CA ALA A 51 -0.97 -23.26 -6.03
C ALA A 51 -2.30 -24.02 -5.95
N ALA A 52 -2.25 -25.32 -5.66
CA ALA A 52 -3.43 -26.18 -5.54
C ALA A 52 -4.26 -25.83 -4.29
N ILE A 53 -3.63 -25.24 -3.28
CA ILE A 53 -4.27 -24.77 -2.05
C ILE A 53 -4.46 -23.26 -2.18
N PRO A 54 -5.70 -22.74 -2.17
CA PRO A 54 -5.92 -21.31 -2.25
C PRO A 54 -5.39 -20.58 -1.02
N TYR A 55 -5.06 -19.29 -1.19
CA TYR A 55 -4.20 -18.60 -0.23
C TYR A 55 -4.75 -18.52 1.19
N LYS A 56 -6.08 -18.46 1.36
CA LYS A 56 -6.73 -18.39 2.67
C LYS A 56 -6.58 -19.70 3.45
N GLU A 57 -6.71 -20.82 2.75
CA GLU A 57 -6.55 -22.15 3.30
C GLU A 57 -5.06 -22.47 3.53
N ALA A 58 -4.20 -22.01 2.62
CA ALA A 58 -2.75 -22.19 2.71
C ALA A 58 -2.17 -21.54 3.99
N GLU A 59 -2.63 -20.36 4.36
CA GLU A 59 -2.18 -19.68 5.59
C GLU A 59 -2.48 -20.52 6.85
N ASN A 60 -3.66 -21.14 6.93
CA ASN A 60 -4.02 -22.03 8.04
C ASN A 60 -3.16 -23.30 8.09
N ALA A 61 -2.61 -23.73 6.95
CA ALA A 61 -1.70 -24.87 6.85
C ALA A 61 -0.24 -24.50 7.13
N GLY A 62 0.04 -23.25 7.51
CA GLY A 62 1.38 -22.75 7.84
C GLY A 62 2.19 -22.30 6.63
N TYR A 63 1.56 -22.14 5.47
CA TYR A 63 2.19 -21.48 4.33
C TYR A 63 2.12 -19.97 4.49
N PHE A 64 3.15 -19.27 4.06
CA PHE A 64 3.15 -17.83 3.90
C PHE A 64 3.63 -17.48 2.50
N LYS A 65 2.99 -16.46 1.93
CA LYS A 65 3.33 -15.93 0.61
C LYS A 65 4.14 -14.64 0.78
N ILE A 66 4.84 -14.27 -0.29
CA ILE A 66 5.38 -12.92 -0.46
C ILE A 66 4.58 -12.27 -1.58
N ASP A 67 4.03 -11.09 -1.32
CA ASP A 67 3.25 -10.33 -2.28
C ASP A 67 4.16 -9.34 -3.02
N PHE A 68 4.35 -9.55 -4.31
CA PHE A 68 5.04 -8.65 -5.22
C PHE A 68 4.03 -7.65 -5.80
N LEU A 69 3.91 -6.50 -5.15
CA LEU A 69 2.94 -5.46 -5.51
C LEU A 69 3.52 -4.55 -6.59
N HIS A 70 2.77 -4.35 -7.67
CA HIS A 70 3.16 -3.43 -8.73
C HIS A 70 2.68 -2.01 -8.45
N LEU A 71 3.64 -1.10 -8.34
CA LEU A 71 3.40 0.30 -8.03
C LEU A 71 3.96 1.18 -9.15
N SER A 72 3.08 1.69 -10.02
CA SER A 72 3.47 2.44 -11.23
C SER A 72 4.27 3.73 -10.95
N VAL A 73 4.15 4.30 -9.75
CA VAL A 73 5.00 5.44 -9.35
C VAL A 73 6.48 5.08 -9.34
N LEU A 74 6.84 3.80 -9.20
CA LEU A 74 8.22 3.35 -9.20
C LEU A 74 8.80 3.28 -10.62
N ASP A 75 7.95 3.27 -11.66
CA ASP A 75 8.37 3.14 -13.06
C ASP A 75 9.14 4.37 -13.56
N VAL A 76 8.94 5.53 -12.92
CA VAL A 76 9.60 6.78 -13.30
C VAL A 76 10.97 6.99 -12.63
N PHE A 77 11.35 6.10 -11.72
CA PHE A 77 12.62 6.20 -10.99
C PHE A 77 13.66 5.25 -11.57
N GLU A 78 14.85 5.78 -11.86
CA GLU A 78 15.96 4.98 -12.39
C GLU A 78 16.74 4.28 -11.26
N SER A 79 16.67 4.80 -10.04
CA SER A 79 17.40 4.25 -8.90
C SER A 79 16.73 4.48 -7.55
N LYS A 80 17.07 3.62 -6.58
CA LYS A 80 16.66 3.78 -5.17
C LYS A 80 17.25 5.05 -4.54
N GLU A 81 18.39 5.54 -5.00
CA GLU A 81 19.00 6.78 -4.50
C GLU A 81 18.21 8.02 -4.89
N GLN A 82 17.64 8.05 -6.10
CA GLN A 82 16.73 9.10 -6.53
C GLN A 82 15.50 9.15 -5.62
N ILE A 83 14.90 7.99 -5.33
CA ILE A 83 13.79 7.86 -4.38
C ILE A 83 14.21 8.41 -3.01
N ARG A 84 15.28 7.87 -2.41
CA ARG A 84 15.79 8.28 -1.09
C ARG A 84 16.06 9.76 -0.97
N THR A 85 16.58 10.38 -2.03
CA THR A 85 16.82 11.82 -2.09
C THR A 85 15.51 12.59 -2.11
N LEU A 86 14.55 12.14 -2.91
CA LEU A 86 13.28 12.85 -3.12
C LEU A 86 12.36 12.77 -1.89
N VAL A 87 12.25 11.62 -1.22
CA VAL A 87 11.45 11.51 0.03
C VAL A 87 12.00 12.33 1.19
N LYS A 88 13.29 12.69 1.18
CA LYS A 88 13.89 13.58 2.18
C LYS A 88 13.58 15.05 1.91
N LYS A 89 13.16 15.39 0.69
CA LYS A 89 12.78 16.76 0.31
C LYS A 89 11.32 16.99 0.68
N GLU A 90 11.04 18.13 1.29
CA GLU A 90 9.68 18.53 1.58
C GLU A 90 8.88 18.77 0.28
N PRO A 91 7.72 18.12 0.09
CA PRO A 91 6.87 18.34 -1.07
C PRO A 91 6.11 19.66 -0.94
N ASP A 92 5.45 20.05 -2.03
CA ASP A 92 4.53 21.17 -2.00
C ASP A 92 3.17 20.75 -1.43
N TRP A 93 2.96 21.01 -0.14
CA TRP A 93 1.71 20.64 0.55
C TRP A 93 0.47 21.34 -0.01
N THR A 94 0.63 22.50 -0.66
CA THR A 94 -0.51 23.25 -1.23
C THR A 94 -1.19 22.49 -2.36
N LEU A 95 -0.48 21.56 -3.01
CA LEU A 95 -1.05 20.67 -4.02
C LEU A 95 -2.20 19.81 -3.48
N LEU A 96 -2.21 19.49 -2.19
CA LEU A 96 -3.26 18.70 -1.54
C LEU A 96 -4.57 19.48 -1.36
N GLU A 97 -4.57 20.80 -1.58
CA GLU A 97 -5.78 21.63 -1.58
C GLU A 97 -6.55 21.51 -2.91
N ASN A 98 -5.91 20.99 -3.96
CA ASN A 98 -6.54 20.79 -5.26
C ASN A 98 -7.11 19.36 -5.37
N GLU A 99 -8.43 19.25 -5.55
CA GLU A 99 -9.12 17.97 -5.71
C GLU A 99 -8.57 17.15 -6.89
N ASP A 100 -8.25 17.79 -8.01
CA ASP A 100 -7.76 17.10 -9.21
C ASP A 100 -6.36 16.53 -9.01
N VAL A 101 -5.54 17.15 -8.16
CA VAL A 101 -4.28 16.54 -7.71
C VAL A 101 -4.58 15.32 -6.84
N VAL A 102 -5.45 15.45 -5.84
CA VAL A 102 -5.78 14.35 -4.91
C VAL A 102 -6.37 13.13 -5.64
N LYS A 103 -7.13 13.33 -6.73
CA LYS A 103 -7.64 12.26 -7.60
C LYS A 103 -6.55 11.39 -8.23
N LYS A 104 -5.33 11.91 -8.40
CA LYS A 104 -4.18 11.17 -8.93
C LYS A 104 -3.41 10.40 -7.85
N LEU A 105 -3.64 10.70 -6.57
CA LEU A 105 -2.81 10.19 -5.49
C LEU A 105 -3.17 8.75 -5.11
N PHE A 106 -2.12 7.95 -4.90
CA PHE A 106 -2.16 6.59 -4.42
C PHE A 106 -3.00 6.50 -3.14
N GLN A 107 -3.98 5.59 -3.12
CA GLN A 107 -4.94 5.36 -2.03
C GLN A 107 -5.88 6.54 -1.69
N LEU A 108 -5.60 7.76 -2.12
CA LEU A 108 -6.38 8.97 -1.80
C LEU A 108 -7.29 9.47 -2.95
N HIS A 109 -7.25 8.83 -4.13
CA HIS A 109 -7.99 9.20 -5.34
C HIS A 109 -9.49 9.54 -5.19
N LYS A 110 -10.18 9.02 -4.16
CA LYS A 110 -11.61 9.28 -3.86
C LYS A 110 -11.83 9.83 -2.44
N ARG A 111 -10.81 10.49 -1.88
CA ARG A 111 -10.74 10.85 -0.46
C ARG A 111 -10.41 12.33 -0.24
N PHE A 112 -10.72 13.19 -1.21
CA PHE A 112 -10.56 14.63 -1.05
C PHE A 112 -11.34 15.18 0.15
N ASP A 113 -12.48 14.60 0.49
CA ASP A 113 -13.28 14.94 1.69
C ASP A 113 -12.50 14.78 3.00
N VAL A 114 -11.55 13.84 3.06
CA VAL A 114 -10.67 13.61 4.21
C VAL A 114 -9.47 14.55 4.15
N VAL A 115 -8.80 14.61 2.99
CA VAL A 115 -7.59 15.41 2.80
C VAL A 115 -7.86 16.90 3.02
N SER A 116 -8.96 17.43 2.47
CA SER A 116 -9.36 18.85 2.61
C SER A 116 -9.73 19.24 4.05
N LYS A 117 -10.17 18.28 4.87
CA LYS A 117 -10.48 18.50 6.29
C LYS A 117 -9.24 18.45 7.18
N ILE A 118 -8.33 17.52 6.91
CA ILE A 118 -7.09 17.36 7.68
C ILE A 118 -6.05 18.42 7.29
N LYS A 119 -5.97 18.78 6.00
CA LYS A 119 -4.97 19.68 5.42
C LYS A 119 -3.56 19.32 5.88
N PRO A 120 -3.06 18.12 5.54
CA PRO A 120 -1.81 17.63 6.07
C PRO A 120 -0.62 18.47 5.58
N GLN A 121 0.28 18.82 6.51
CA GLN A 121 1.52 19.57 6.25
C GLN A 121 2.77 18.78 6.67
N SER A 122 2.63 17.48 6.90
CA SER A 122 3.74 16.59 7.22
C SER A 122 3.43 15.16 6.80
N VAL A 123 4.48 14.33 6.70
CA VAL A 123 4.35 12.90 6.42
C VAL A 123 3.46 12.20 7.44
N GLN A 124 3.55 12.58 8.73
CA GLN A 124 2.72 11.98 9.78
C GLN A 124 1.23 12.31 9.59
N GLU A 125 0.90 13.55 9.22
CA GLU A 125 -0.50 13.94 8.98
C GLU A 125 -1.07 13.35 7.70
N LEU A 126 -0.22 13.20 6.68
CA LEU A 126 -0.60 12.49 5.46
C LEU A 126 -0.82 11.00 5.74
N ALA A 127 0.01 10.38 6.57
CA ALA A 127 -0.21 9.02 7.07
C ALA A 127 -1.51 8.91 7.86
N ASP A 128 -1.86 9.93 8.66
CA ASP A 128 -3.13 9.97 9.39
C ASP A 128 -4.33 10.03 8.44
N CYS A 129 -4.22 10.72 7.30
CA CYS A 129 -5.25 10.66 6.24
C CYS A 129 -5.44 9.23 5.74
N VAL A 130 -4.35 8.53 5.42
CA VAL A 130 -4.35 7.11 4.99
C VAL A 130 -4.95 6.21 6.08
N ALA A 131 -4.63 6.45 7.35
CA ALA A 131 -5.16 5.66 8.47
C ALA A 131 -6.68 5.88 8.68
N ILE A 132 -7.16 7.11 8.54
CA ILE A 132 -8.58 7.48 8.73
C ILE A 132 -9.48 6.90 7.63
N ILE A 133 -8.98 6.76 6.40
CA ILE A 133 -9.79 6.23 5.28
C ILE A 133 -10.00 4.71 5.34
N ARG A 134 -9.32 4.02 6.26
CA ARG A 134 -9.51 2.58 6.49
C ARG A 134 -10.96 2.28 6.91
N PRO A 135 -11.50 1.10 6.56
CA PRO A 135 -12.85 0.70 6.97
C PRO A 135 -13.10 0.90 8.47
N GLY A 136 -14.23 1.52 8.81
CA GLY A 136 -14.64 1.76 10.20
C GLY A 136 -13.93 2.91 10.93
N LYS A 137 -12.89 3.54 10.35
CA LYS A 137 -12.14 4.65 10.97
C LYS A 137 -12.59 6.04 10.54
N LYS A 138 -13.34 6.17 9.45
CA LYS A 138 -13.87 7.46 8.94
C LYS A 138 -14.65 8.26 9.99
N LYS A 139 -15.33 7.59 10.94
CA LYS A 139 -16.04 8.24 12.06
C LYS A 139 -15.13 9.07 12.98
N LEU A 140 -13.84 8.79 13.01
CA LEU A 140 -12.85 9.50 13.83
C LEU A 140 -12.43 10.84 13.23
N LEU A 141 -12.74 11.12 11.96
CA LEU A 141 -12.27 12.31 11.25
C LEU A 141 -12.59 13.62 11.98
N ASN A 142 -13.84 13.80 12.39
CA ASN A 142 -14.25 15.03 13.07
C ASN A 142 -13.60 15.18 14.45
N ALA A 143 -13.33 14.07 15.14
CA ALA A 143 -12.62 14.09 16.42
C ALA A 143 -11.13 14.38 16.20
N TYR A 144 -10.52 13.82 15.16
CA TYR A 144 -9.12 14.04 14.80
C TYR A 144 -8.83 15.51 14.48
N VAL A 145 -9.74 16.18 13.75
CA VAL A 145 -9.58 17.62 13.45
C VAL A 145 -9.63 18.48 14.72
N LYS A 146 -10.33 18.03 15.77
CA LYS A 146 -10.38 18.73 17.07
C LYS A 146 -9.17 18.44 17.93
N ASP A 147 -8.72 17.19 17.96
CA ASP A 147 -7.58 16.74 18.77
C ASP A 147 -6.81 15.65 18.00
N ARG A 148 -5.74 16.08 17.31
CA ARG A 148 -4.95 15.18 16.47
C ARG A 148 -4.19 14.16 17.32
N ASP A 149 -3.66 14.57 18.47
CA ASP A 149 -2.74 13.75 19.25
C ASP A 149 -3.45 12.59 19.95
N VAL A 150 -4.60 12.86 20.58
CA VAL A 150 -5.42 11.82 21.22
C VAL A 150 -5.94 10.82 20.18
N ILE A 151 -6.48 11.33 19.07
CA ILE A 151 -7.07 10.45 18.06
C ILE A 151 -5.98 9.68 17.30
N ARG A 152 -4.78 10.22 17.14
CA ARG A 152 -3.64 9.50 16.57
C ARG A 152 -3.25 8.28 17.41
N GLN A 153 -3.29 8.39 18.74
CA GLN A 153 -3.04 7.24 19.61
C GLN A 153 -4.07 6.13 19.40
N GLU A 154 -5.35 6.48 19.23
CA GLU A 154 -6.41 5.50 18.94
C GLU A 154 -6.33 4.94 17.51
N LEU A 155 -5.98 5.77 16.52
CA LEU A 155 -5.80 5.34 15.12
C LEU A 155 -4.73 4.26 14.99
N TYR A 156 -3.64 4.40 15.75
CA TYR A 156 -2.51 3.48 15.73
C TYR A 156 -2.42 2.59 16.97
N ARG A 157 -3.51 2.46 17.73
CA ARG A 157 -3.55 1.54 18.88
C ARG A 157 -3.27 0.13 18.38
N ARG A 158 -2.17 -0.44 18.87
CA ARG A 158 -1.73 -1.79 18.51
C ARG A 158 -2.65 -2.82 19.15
N GLU A 159 -3.09 -3.79 18.36
CA GLU A 159 -3.86 -4.93 18.86
C GLU A 159 -2.96 -6.11 19.23
N ASN A 160 -1.83 -6.27 18.53
CA ASN A 160 -0.86 -7.34 18.77
C ASN A 160 0.54 -6.95 18.25
N LYS A 161 1.53 -7.84 18.44
CA LYS A 161 2.93 -7.60 18.00
C LYS A 161 3.09 -7.53 16.48
N SER A 162 2.21 -8.18 15.73
CA SER A 162 2.18 -8.18 14.27
C SER A 162 1.42 -6.98 13.68
N ASP A 163 1.07 -5.99 14.50
CA ASP A 163 0.31 -4.83 14.04
C ASP A 163 1.21 -3.74 13.45
N PHE A 164 1.28 -3.71 12.12
CA PHE A 164 2.09 -2.77 11.35
C PHE A 164 1.29 -1.58 10.78
N ARG A 165 0.07 -1.32 11.26
CA ARG A 165 -0.83 -0.28 10.69
C ARG A 165 -0.19 1.11 10.59
N LYS A 166 0.66 1.49 11.54
CA LYS A 166 1.38 2.78 11.52
C LYS A 166 2.47 2.79 10.46
N SER A 167 3.32 1.77 10.43
CA SER A 167 4.39 1.66 9.44
C SER A 167 3.84 1.61 8.02
N HIS A 168 2.75 0.87 7.82
CA HIS A 168 2.03 0.80 6.54
C HIS A 168 1.49 2.17 6.11
N ALA A 169 0.82 2.90 7.01
CA ALA A 169 0.31 4.25 6.70
C ALA A 169 1.44 5.24 6.36
N VAL A 170 2.58 5.15 7.06
CA VAL A 170 3.76 5.98 6.78
C VAL A 170 4.39 5.62 5.43
N ALA A 171 4.53 4.34 5.10
CA ALA A 171 5.03 3.91 3.79
C ALA A 171 4.17 4.48 2.65
N TYR A 172 2.84 4.40 2.80
CA TYR A 172 1.90 4.96 1.81
C TYR A 172 1.99 6.49 1.74
N ALA A 173 2.16 7.17 2.86
CA ALA A 173 2.39 8.62 2.87
C ALA A 173 3.68 9.00 2.13
N LEU A 174 4.77 8.25 2.31
CA LEU A 174 6.02 8.48 1.60
C LEU A 174 5.87 8.26 0.09
N THR A 175 5.10 7.25 -0.33
CA THR A 175 4.73 7.05 -1.73
C THR A 175 3.98 8.27 -2.30
N ILE A 176 3.01 8.79 -1.54
CA ILE A 176 2.26 9.99 -1.95
C ILE A 176 3.19 11.22 -2.02
N VAL A 177 4.15 11.37 -1.10
CA VAL A 177 5.17 12.44 -1.16
C VAL A 177 5.95 12.39 -2.47
N LEU A 178 6.35 11.19 -2.93
CA LEU A 178 6.98 11.04 -4.24
C LEU A 178 6.05 11.51 -5.36
N GLN A 179 4.78 11.13 -5.34
CA GLN A 179 3.80 11.59 -6.34
C GLN A 179 3.64 13.11 -6.35
N LEU A 180 3.63 13.78 -5.20
CA LEU A 180 3.55 15.24 -5.12
C LEU A 180 4.74 15.92 -5.82
N HIS A 181 5.95 15.39 -5.63
CA HIS A 181 7.14 15.88 -6.34
C HIS A 181 7.05 15.67 -7.85
N LEU A 182 6.57 14.49 -8.28
CA LEU A 182 6.40 14.16 -9.70
C LEU A 182 5.33 15.03 -10.37
N ILE A 183 4.21 15.27 -9.69
CA ILE A 183 3.15 16.16 -10.17
C ILE A 183 3.66 17.60 -10.28
N LYS A 184 4.40 18.09 -9.28
CA LYS A 184 5.05 19.42 -9.33
C LYS A 184 6.03 19.54 -10.50
N GLY A 185 6.70 18.45 -10.86
CA GLY A 185 7.60 18.35 -12.00
C GLY A 185 6.93 18.10 -13.34
N ASN A 186 5.58 18.03 -13.41
CA ASN A 186 4.81 17.67 -14.61
C ASN A 186 5.16 16.30 -15.21
N ILE A 187 5.55 15.33 -14.36
CA ILE A 187 5.81 13.95 -14.76
C ILE A 187 4.53 13.09 -14.63
N LEU A 188 3.66 13.42 -13.67
CA LEU A 188 2.34 12.79 -13.41
C LEU A 188 1.21 13.82 -13.51
#